data_AF-A0A078IG31-F1
#
_entry.id   AF-A0A078IG31-F1
#
_cell.length_a   1.000
_cell.length_b   1.000
_cell.length_c   1.000
_cell.angle_alpha   90.00
_cell.angle_beta   90.00
_cell.angle_gamma   90.00
#
_symmetry.space_group_name_H-M   'P 1'
#
loop_
_entity.id
_entity.type
_entity.pdbx_description
1 polymer ?
#
loop_
_entity_poly.entity_id
_entity_poly.type
_entity_poly.pdbx_seq_one_letter_code
_entity_poly.pdbx_strand_id
1 'polypeptide(L)'
;MVYLASSSSIPPPFPWATNKRGTIQSLENLESKQITTITGEVQCRHCEKVYQVSYNLRERFSEVENVFVTRKKGLRERAHPVWTNPEPVRCELCGRDKAVKPVIADRKSQINWLFLLLGQTLGYCTLEQLRNFCKHSKSPRTGAKDRVLYST
;
A
#
# COMPACT_ATOMS: atom_id res chain seq x y z
N MET A 1 31.56 26.02 18.52
CA MET A 1 30.35 25.17 18.45
C MET A 1 29.89 25.17 17.00
N VAL A 2 30.32 24.18 16.21
CA VAL A 2 29.97 24.10 14.78
C VAL A 2 28.70 23.28 14.68
N TYR A 3 27.59 23.91 14.33
CA TYR A 3 26.37 23.21 13.95
C TYR A 3 26.61 22.56 12.57
N LEU A 4 26.93 21.27 12.55
CA LEU A 4 26.83 20.47 11.34
C LEU A 4 25.34 20.24 11.05
N ALA A 5 24.87 20.76 9.93
CA ALA A 5 23.55 20.46 9.40
C ALA A 5 23.42 18.94 9.21
N SER A 6 22.64 18.29 10.07
CA SER A 6 22.26 16.88 9.89
C SER A 6 21.37 16.79 8.64
N SER A 7 21.95 16.44 7.49
CA SER A 7 21.20 15.90 6.36
C SER A 7 20.60 14.56 6.80
N SER A 8 19.41 14.59 7.40
CA SER A 8 18.78 13.46 8.08
C SER A 8 18.34 12.37 7.09
N SER A 9 19.28 11.53 6.67
CA SER A 9 19.01 10.29 5.96
C SER A 9 18.36 9.30 6.93
N ILE A 10 17.14 8.86 6.64
CA ILE A 10 16.45 7.86 7.49
C ILE A 10 16.67 6.49 6.84
N PRO A 11 17.02 5.44 7.60
CA PRO A 11 17.13 4.11 7.03
C PRO A 11 15.78 3.72 6.39
N PRO A 12 15.78 3.29 5.11
CA PRO A 12 14.56 2.90 4.44
C PRO A 12 13.95 1.68 5.15
N PRO A 13 12.64 1.69 5.46
CA PRO A 13 11.97 0.58 6.14
C PRO A 13 11.84 -0.68 5.26
N PHE A 14 11.98 -0.52 3.94
CA PHE A 14 11.87 -1.61 2.97
C PHE A 14 12.91 -1.43 1.84
N PRO A 15 13.31 -2.51 1.14
CA PRO A 15 14.24 -2.41 0.01
C PRO A 15 13.77 -1.49 -1.13
N TRP A 16 12.46 -1.38 -1.35
CA TRP A 16 11.84 -0.46 -2.33
C TRP A 16 11.53 0.93 -1.77
N ALA A 17 11.87 1.21 -0.51
CA ALA A 17 11.74 2.54 0.06
C ALA A 17 13.03 3.34 -0.15
N THR A 18 12.93 4.67 -0.04
CA THR A 18 14.09 5.56 -0.10
C THR A 18 14.42 6.11 1.28
N ASN A 19 15.61 6.69 1.41
CA ASN A 19 16.03 7.39 2.63
C ASN A 19 15.37 8.78 2.82
N LYS A 20 14.52 9.19 1.88
CA LYS A 20 13.69 10.41 1.94
C LYS A 20 12.22 10.04 2.09
N ARG A 21 11.54 10.68 3.04
CA ARG A 21 10.11 10.43 3.29
C ARG A 21 9.27 10.90 2.11
N GLY A 22 8.30 10.09 1.72
CA GLY A 22 7.32 10.47 0.70
C GLY A 22 7.86 10.52 -0.73
N THR A 23 9.04 9.96 -0.99
CA THR A 23 9.54 9.81 -2.35
C THR A 23 8.87 8.61 -3.01
N ILE A 24 8.12 8.89 -4.07
CA ILE A 24 7.53 7.86 -4.93
C ILE A 24 8.58 7.50 -5.99
N GLN A 25 8.96 6.22 -6.07
CA GLN A 25 9.84 5.70 -7.11
C GLN A 25 9.00 5.24 -8.29
N SER A 26 9.49 5.47 -9.52
CA SER A 26 8.84 4.92 -10.72
C SER A 26 9.05 3.40 -10.80
N LEU A 27 8.20 2.73 -11.57
CA LEU A 27 8.30 1.28 -11.81
C LEU A 27 9.66 0.93 -12.42
N GLU A 28 10.09 1.71 -13.43
CA GLU A 28 11.35 1.52 -14.14
C GLU A 28 12.56 1.67 -13.21
N ASN A 29 12.48 2.59 -12.24
CA ASN A 29 13.54 2.78 -11.25
C ASN A 29 13.66 1.54 -10.35
N LEU A 30 12.54 1.02 -9.85
CA LEU A 30 12.54 -0.20 -9.02
C LEU A 30 13.09 -1.40 -9.81
N GLU A 31 12.64 -1.58 -11.05
CA GLU A 31 13.11 -2.67 -11.92
C GLU A 31 14.60 -2.55 -12.27
N SER A 32 15.11 -1.33 -12.53
CA SER A 32 16.54 -1.11 -12.78
C SER A 32 17.42 -1.48 -11.59
N LYS A 33 16.85 -1.47 -10.38
CA LYS A 33 17.48 -1.93 -9.12
C LYS A 33 17.22 -3.41 -8.83
N GLN A 34 16.69 -4.16 -9.81
CA GLN A 34 16.30 -5.58 -9.68
C GLN A 34 15.24 -5.83 -8.61
N ILE A 35 14.45 -4.80 -8.25
CA ILE A 35 13.33 -4.95 -7.34
C ILE A 35 12.10 -5.31 -8.18
N THR A 36 11.89 -6.60 -8.38
CA THR A 36 10.77 -7.15 -9.17
C THR A 36 9.69 -7.79 -8.29
N THR A 37 9.96 -7.98 -7.01
CA THR A 37 9.06 -8.62 -6.05
C THR A 37 8.85 -7.74 -4.83
N ILE A 38 7.60 -7.54 -4.44
CA ILE A 38 7.21 -6.80 -3.23
C ILE A 38 6.60 -7.79 -2.24
N THR A 39 7.20 -7.88 -1.07
CA THR A 39 6.78 -8.81 -0.01
C THR A 39 6.15 -8.05 1.15
N GLY A 40 5.12 -8.62 1.75
CA GLY A 40 4.47 -8.08 2.94
C GLY A 40 3.88 -9.17 3.81
N GLU A 41 3.56 -8.82 5.05
CA GLU A 41 2.97 -9.74 6.00
C GLU A 41 1.45 -9.71 5.95
N VAL A 42 0.85 -10.88 6.13
CA VAL A 42 -0.59 -11.07 6.22
C VAL A 42 -0.90 -11.94 7.44
N GLN A 43 -2.08 -11.74 8.02
CA GLN A 43 -2.56 -12.52 9.15
C GLN A 43 -3.89 -13.18 8.83
N CYS A 44 -4.01 -14.45 9.17
CA CYS A 44 -5.26 -15.18 9.10
C CYS A 44 -6.07 -14.96 10.38
N ARG A 45 -7.34 -14.56 10.25
CA ARG A 45 -8.25 -14.38 11.40
C ARG A 45 -8.71 -15.68 12.08
N HIS A 46 -8.42 -16.84 11.48
CA HIS A 46 -8.93 -18.13 11.98
C HIS A 46 -7.86 -18.99 12.65
N CYS A 47 -6.66 -19.04 12.08
CA CYS A 47 -5.54 -19.75 12.70
C CYS A 47 -4.52 -18.80 13.34
N GLU A 48 -4.76 -17.49 13.25
CA GLU A 48 -3.98 -16.39 13.86
C GLU A 48 -2.52 -16.29 13.39
N LYS A 49 -2.07 -17.22 12.54
CA LYS A 49 -0.74 -17.23 11.95
C LYS A 49 -0.51 -16.01 11.06
N VAL A 50 0.68 -15.42 11.23
CA VAL A 50 1.26 -14.40 10.36
C VAL A 50 2.23 -15.07 9.40
N TYR A 51 2.18 -14.70 8.13
CA TYR A 51 3.10 -15.20 7.11
C TYR A 51 3.31 -14.17 6.01
N GLN A 52 4.34 -14.38 5.19
CA GLN A 52 4.70 -13.47 4.11
C GLN A 52 4.03 -13.88 2.79
N VAL A 53 3.57 -12.87 2.07
CA VAL A 53 3.07 -12.99 0.69
C VAL A 53 3.90 -12.07 -0.20
N SER A 54 4.22 -12.54 -1.39
CA SER A 54 5.02 -11.83 -2.38
C SER A 54 4.23 -11.56 -3.64
N TYR A 55 4.42 -10.38 -4.21
CA TYR A 55 3.80 -9.92 -5.45
C TYR A 55 4.84 -9.66 -6.51
N ASN A 56 4.60 -10.15 -7.73
CA ASN A 56 5.30 -9.64 -8.90
C ASN A 56 4.90 -8.18 -9.10
N LEU A 57 5.90 -7.29 -9.10
CA LEU A 57 5.70 -5.85 -9.14
C LEU A 57 4.97 -5.42 -10.41
N ARG A 58 5.43 -5.88 -11.58
CA ARG A 58 4.89 -5.47 -12.88
C ARG A 58 3.46 -5.98 -13.08
N GLU A 59 3.23 -7.27 -12.83
CA GLU A 59 1.91 -7.90 -12.98
C GLU A 59 0.86 -7.20 -12.10
N ARG A 60 1.16 -7.04 -10.80
CA ARG A 60 0.22 -6.37 -9.88
C ARG A 60 0.04 -4.90 -10.20
N PHE A 61 1.07 -4.21 -10.66
CA PHE A 61 0.93 -2.81 -11.06
C PHE A 61 -0.04 -2.67 -12.24
N SER A 62 0.07 -3.54 -13.26
CA SER A 62 -0.86 -3.57 -14.39
C SER A 62 -2.30 -3.90 -13.95
N GLU A 63 -2.51 -4.80 -12.99
CA GLU A 63 -3.84 -5.06 -12.42
C GLU A 63 -4.44 -3.81 -11.76
N VAL A 64 -3.64 -3.10 -10.95
CA VAL A 64 -4.06 -1.86 -10.27
C VAL A 64 -4.40 -0.78 -11.28
N GLU A 65 -3.55 -0.56 -12.29
CA GLU A 65 -3.78 0.41 -13.36
C GLU A 65 -5.08 0.11 -14.11
N ASN A 66 -5.31 -1.15 -14.48
CA ASN A 66 -6.55 -1.59 -15.15
C ASN A 66 -7.78 -1.25 -14.30
N VAL A 67 -7.73 -1.43 -12.99
CA VAL A 67 -8.84 -1.04 -12.10
C VAL A 67 -9.11 0.46 -12.16
N PHE A 68 -8.07 1.30 -12.17
CA PHE A 68 -8.25 2.74 -12.28
C PHE A 68 -8.78 3.17 -13.66
N VAL A 69 -8.21 2.63 -14.75
CA VAL A 69 -8.62 2.98 -16.12
C VAL A 69 -10.06 2.53 -16.40
N THR A 70 -10.42 1.31 -16.00
CA THR A 70 -11.75 0.74 -16.29
C THR A 70 -12.83 1.25 -15.33
N ARG A 71 -12.50 1.54 -14.07
CA ARG A 71 -13.49 1.82 -13.03
C ARG A 71 -13.59 3.29 -12.61
N LYS A 72 -12.66 4.19 -12.96
CA LYS A 72 -12.81 5.62 -12.60
C LYS A 72 -13.88 6.35 -13.40
N LYS A 73 -14.20 5.92 -14.62
CA LYS A 73 -15.27 6.55 -15.43
C LYS A 73 -16.62 6.35 -14.75
N GLY A 74 -17.28 7.46 -14.39
CA GLY A 74 -18.62 7.47 -13.78
C GLY A 74 -18.65 7.40 -12.25
N LEU A 75 -17.50 7.24 -11.58
CA LEU A 75 -17.42 7.34 -10.11
C LEU A 75 -17.48 8.82 -9.70
N ARG A 76 -18.52 9.19 -8.94
CA ARG A 76 -18.77 10.55 -8.41
C ARG A 76 -17.77 10.90 -7.28
N GLU A 77 -16.49 10.89 -7.58
CA GLU A 77 -15.38 11.15 -6.65
C GLU A 77 -15.31 10.18 -5.45
N ARG A 78 -15.84 8.96 -5.61
CA ARG A 78 -15.87 7.93 -4.58
C ARG A 78 -15.26 6.64 -5.10
N ALA A 79 -14.39 6.02 -4.30
CA ALA A 79 -13.78 4.75 -4.66
C ALA A 79 -14.85 3.66 -4.78
N HIS A 80 -14.61 2.74 -5.72
CA HIS A 80 -15.45 1.56 -5.88
C HIS A 80 -15.49 0.72 -4.58
N PRO A 81 -16.60 0.05 -4.23
CA PRO A 81 -16.71 -0.75 -3.00
C PRO A 81 -15.59 -1.77 -2.77
N VAL A 82 -15.09 -2.38 -3.86
CA VAL A 82 -13.94 -3.31 -3.81
C VAL A 82 -12.67 -2.67 -3.24
N TRP A 83 -12.47 -1.37 -3.45
CA TRP A 83 -11.33 -0.62 -2.91
C TRP A 83 -11.56 -0.16 -1.47
N THR A 84 -12.81 0.15 -1.10
CA THR A 84 -13.14 0.60 0.26
C THR A 84 -13.28 -0.56 1.24
N ASN A 85 -13.69 -1.72 0.75
CA ASN A 85 -13.82 -2.97 1.50
C ASN A 85 -13.21 -4.13 0.70
N PRO A 86 -11.87 -4.27 0.68
CA PRO A 86 -11.18 -5.33 -0.04
C PRO A 86 -11.59 -6.69 0.51
N GLU A 87 -11.96 -7.63 -0.36
CA GLU A 87 -12.31 -8.97 0.09
C GLU A 87 -11.07 -9.68 0.66
N PRO A 88 -11.16 -10.27 1.87
CA PRO A 88 -10.08 -11.09 2.38
C PRO A 88 -9.87 -12.32 1.49
N VAL A 89 -8.63 -12.81 1.40
CA VAL A 89 -8.29 -13.98 0.59
C VAL A 89 -8.29 -15.26 1.41
N ARG A 90 -8.23 -16.41 0.72
CA ARG A 90 -8.09 -17.73 1.35
C ARG A 90 -6.75 -17.83 2.09
N CYS A 91 -6.74 -18.46 3.25
CA CYS A 91 -5.52 -18.73 4.00
C CYS A 91 -4.80 -19.96 3.42
N GLU A 92 -3.53 -19.78 3.08
CA GLU A 92 -2.68 -20.86 2.54
C GLU A 92 -2.32 -21.90 3.61
N LEU A 93 -2.35 -21.52 4.89
CA LEU A 93 -1.94 -22.38 6.00
C LEU A 93 -3.07 -23.23 6.58
N CYS A 94 -4.31 -22.72 6.59
CA CYS A 94 -5.47 -23.45 7.14
C CYS A 94 -6.60 -23.68 6.13
N GLY A 95 -6.46 -23.21 4.89
CA GLY A 95 -7.37 -23.46 3.79
C GLY A 95 -8.72 -22.74 3.86
N ARG A 96 -8.99 -21.92 4.88
CA ARG A 96 -10.26 -21.20 5.04
C ARG A 96 -10.35 -19.99 4.11
N ASP A 97 -11.49 -19.83 3.45
CA ASP A 97 -11.79 -18.69 2.59
C ASP A 97 -12.07 -17.40 3.38
N LYS A 98 -11.89 -16.25 2.71
CA LYS A 98 -12.14 -14.91 3.28
C LYS A 98 -11.53 -14.73 4.67
N ALA A 99 -10.28 -15.15 4.82
CA ALA A 99 -9.62 -15.32 6.12
C ALA A 99 -8.49 -14.33 6.37
N VAL A 100 -7.83 -13.88 5.30
CA VAL A 100 -6.51 -13.23 5.40
C VAL A 100 -6.58 -11.74 5.10
N LYS A 101 -5.93 -10.94 5.95
CA LYS A 101 -5.80 -9.49 5.82
C LYS A 101 -4.33 -9.08 5.95
N PRO A 102 -3.90 -7.95 5.36
CA PRO A 102 -2.54 -7.47 5.55
C PRO A 102 -2.30 -7.07 7.02
N VAL A 103 -1.07 -7.29 7.48
CA VAL A 103 -0.58 -6.70 8.73
C VAL A 103 -0.21 -5.24 8.44
N ILE A 104 -0.82 -4.31 9.18
CA ILE A 104 -0.59 -2.88 9.01
C ILE A 104 0.09 -2.34 10.26
N ALA A 105 1.30 -1.82 10.11
CA ALA A 105 2.04 -1.24 11.23
C ALA A 105 1.32 0.00 11.79
N ASP A 106 1.35 0.16 13.12
CA ASP A 106 0.80 1.35 13.79
C ASP A 106 1.56 2.62 13.41
N ARG A 107 2.89 2.51 13.32
CA ARG A 107 3.75 3.61 12.88
C ARG A 107 3.63 3.78 11.37
N LYS A 108 3.05 4.91 10.93
CA LYS A 108 2.85 5.25 9.51
C LYS A 108 4.11 5.20 8.64
N SER A 109 5.29 5.41 9.24
CA SER A 109 6.59 5.30 8.56
C SER A 109 7.03 3.86 8.30
N GLN A 110 6.42 2.89 8.95
CA GLN A 110 6.68 1.44 8.82
C GLN A 110 5.56 0.73 8.05
N ILE A 111 4.56 1.46 7.55
CA ILE A 111 3.51 0.87 6.72
C ILE A 111 4.09 0.57 5.33
N ASN A 112 3.91 -0.67 4.89
CA ASN A 112 4.31 -1.11 3.56
C ASN A 112 3.30 -0.66 2.49
N TRP A 113 3.32 0.63 2.17
CA TRP A 113 2.34 1.26 1.28
C TRP A 113 2.30 0.63 -0.12
N LEU A 114 3.46 0.26 -0.67
CA LEU A 114 3.53 -0.35 -2.00
C LEU A 114 2.88 -1.73 -2.01
N PHE A 115 3.13 -2.55 -0.99
CA PHE A 115 2.46 -3.85 -0.85
C PHE A 115 0.94 -3.70 -0.73
N LEU A 116 0.47 -2.75 0.08
CA LEU A 116 -0.96 -2.51 0.24
C LEU A 116 -1.63 -2.02 -1.06
N LEU A 117 -0.94 -1.16 -1.81
CA LEU A 117 -1.41 -0.68 -3.11
C LEU A 117 -1.52 -1.82 -4.14
N LEU A 118 -0.44 -2.60 -4.31
CA LEU A 118 -0.38 -3.71 -5.26
C LEU A 118 -1.35 -4.84 -4.91
N GLY A 119 -1.55 -5.09 -3.62
CA GLY A 119 -2.56 -6.05 -3.14
C GLY A 119 -3.99 -5.50 -3.20
N GLN A 120 -4.21 -4.25 -3.61
CA GLN A 120 -5.52 -3.57 -3.59
C GLN A 120 -6.17 -3.59 -2.20
N THR A 121 -5.36 -3.50 -1.14
CA THR A 121 -5.75 -3.66 0.27
C THR A 121 -5.69 -2.37 1.08
N LEU A 122 -5.49 -1.21 0.43
CA LEU A 122 -5.52 0.11 1.09
C LEU A 122 -6.82 0.38 1.86
N GLY A 123 -7.93 -0.26 1.47
CA GLY A 123 -9.19 -0.22 2.20
C GLY A 123 -9.14 -0.79 3.63
N TYR A 124 -8.10 -1.52 4.02
CA TYR A 124 -7.89 -1.93 5.42
C TYR A 124 -7.32 -0.83 6.32
N CYS A 125 -6.69 0.20 5.73
CA CYS A 125 -6.11 1.31 6.49
C CYS A 125 -7.19 2.17 7.17
N THR A 126 -6.83 2.81 8.27
CA THR A 126 -7.64 3.86 8.88
C THR A 126 -7.65 5.11 8.00
N LEU A 127 -8.64 6.00 8.20
CA LEU A 127 -8.70 7.27 7.47
C LEU A 127 -7.44 8.12 7.70
N GLU A 128 -6.88 8.09 8.91
CA GLU A 128 -5.68 8.84 9.27
C GLU A 128 -4.42 8.31 8.56
N GLN A 129 -4.30 6.98 8.45
CA GLN A 129 -3.27 6.32 7.66
C GLN A 129 -3.37 6.70 6.18
N LEU A 130 -4.58 6.66 5.60
CA LEU A 130 -4.80 7.03 4.19
C LEU A 130 -4.50 8.50 3.91
N ARG A 131 -4.86 9.41 4.83
CA ARG A 131 -4.47 10.83 4.71
C ARG A 131 -2.95 11.02 4.70
N ASN A 132 -2.22 10.20 5.46
CA ASN A 132 -0.76 10.22 5.45
C ASN A 132 -0.18 9.68 4.14
N PHE A 133 -0.76 8.62 3.59
CA PHE A 133 -0.40 8.12 2.27
C PHE A 133 -0.57 9.21 1.19
N CYS A 134 -1.73 9.88 1.16
CA CYS A 134 -2.01 10.96 0.19
C CYS A 134 -1.18 12.24 0.40
N LYS A 135 -0.56 12.43 1.58
CA LYS A 135 0.22 13.64 1.89
C LYS A 135 1.34 13.90 0.89
N HIS A 136 1.89 12.83 0.31
CA HIS A 136 3.06 12.89 -0.56
C HIS A 136 2.73 12.67 -2.04
N SER A 137 1.50 12.29 -2.38
CA SER A 137 1.04 12.07 -3.77
C SER A 137 0.38 13.29 -4.42
N LYS A 138 0.37 14.46 -3.75
CA LYS A 138 -0.37 15.68 -4.16
C LYS A 138 -1.89 15.49 -4.28
N SER A 139 -2.44 14.38 -3.79
CA SER A 139 -3.86 14.07 -3.83
C SER A 139 -4.66 14.84 -2.75
N PRO A 140 -5.94 15.17 -2.99
CA PRO A 140 -6.83 15.72 -1.97
C PRO A 140 -6.88 14.84 -0.71
N ARG A 141 -6.77 15.48 0.46
CA ARG A 141 -6.74 14.80 1.79
C ARG A 141 -8.06 14.92 2.56
N THR A 142 -9.00 15.66 2.01
CA THR A 142 -10.26 16.04 2.66
C THR A 142 -11.39 15.15 2.18
N GLY A 143 -12.21 14.68 3.11
CA GLY A 143 -13.36 13.83 2.81
C GLY A 143 -13.40 12.54 3.62
N ALA A 144 -14.46 11.76 3.36
CA ALA A 144 -14.62 10.42 3.90
C ALA A 144 -13.64 9.43 3.23
N LYS A 145 -13.51 8.24 3.83
CA LYS A 145 -12.52 7.23 3.43
C LYS A 145 -12.61 6.83 1.95
N ASP A 146 -13.82 6.70 1.42
CA ASP A 146 -14.10 6.42 0.02
C ASP A 146 -13.60 7.51 -0.94
N ARG A 147 -13.69 8.78 -0.55
CA ARG A 147 -13.16 9.91 -1.34
C ARG A 147 -11.63 9.99 -1.29
N VAL A 148 -11.03 9.70 -0.13
CA VAL A 148 -9.57 9.66 0.01
C VAL A 148 -9.00 8.52 -0.83
N LEU A 149 -9.60 7.32 -0.78
CA LEU A 149 -9.23 6.19 -1.62
C LEU A 149 -9.49 6.41 -3.12
N TYR A 150 -10.45 7.24 -3.51
CA TYR A 150 -10.63 7.60 -4.91
C TYR A 150 -9.44 8.39 -5.47
N SER A 151 -8.84 9.20 -4.58
CA SER A 151 -7.78 10.13 -4.90
C SER A 151 -6.37 9.52 -4.82
N THR A 152 -6.25 8.29 -4.33
CA THR A 152 -4.97 7.54 -4.32
C THR A 152 -4.53 7.13 -5.70
#